data_AF-A0A538REN5-F1
#
_entry.id   AF-A0A538REN5-F1
#
_cell.length_a   1.000
_cell.length_b   1.000
_cell.length_c   1.000
_cell.angle_alpha   90.00
_cell.angle_beta   90.00
_cell.angle_gamma   90.00
#
_symmetry.space_group_name_H-M   'P 1'
#
loop_
_entity.id
_entity.type
_entity.pdbx_description
1 polymer ?
#
loop_
_entity_poly.entity_id
_entity_poly.type
_entity_poly.pdbx_seq_one_letter_code
_entity_poly.pdbx_strand_id
1 'polypeptide(L)' 'MSQPAVERAIGKLTTDETFREAFFADPARASVEAGLQLSLFEIDALRRIPAEALRRFSDGLDDGICRLRLSHAALEARGR' A
#
# COMPACT_ATOMS: atom_id res chain seq x y z
N MET A 1 13.37 15.49 -3.69
CA MET A 1 12.54 14.34 -4.10
C MET A 1 13.37 13.10 -3.94
N SER A 2 12.91 12.12 -3.18
CA SER A 2 13.62 10.85 -3.00
C SER A 2 12.90 9.80 -3.82
N GLN A 3 13.41 9.53 -5.02
CA GLN A 3 12.88 8.49 -5.91
C GLN A 3 12.70 7.14 -5.17
N PRO A 4 13.63 6.69 -4.29
CA PRO A 4 13.43 5.47 -3.51
C PRO A 4 12.22 5.51 -2.56
N ALA A 5 11.88 6.66 -1.99
CA ALA A 5 10.72 6.78 -1.09
C ALA A 5 9.40 6.65 -1.86
N VAL A 6 9.33 7.27 -3.05
CA VAL A 6 8.17 7.18 -3.95
C VAL A 6 7.97 5.76 -4.44
N GLU A 7 9.03 5.08 -4.88
CA GLU A 7 8.96 3.68 -5.34
C GLU A 7 8.47 2.74 -4.23
N ARG A 8 8.97 2.92 -3.00
CA ARG A 8 8.50 2.17 -1.82
C ARG A 8 7.03 2.46 -1.50
N ALA A 9 6.60 3.72 -1.65
CA ALA A 9 5.20 4.10 -1.44
C ALA A 9 4.28 3.43 -2.47
N ILE A 10 4.66 3.44 -3.76
CA ILE A 10 3.91 2.76 -4.83
C ILE A 10 3.84 1.26 -4.55
N GLY A 11 4.96 0.63 -4.20
CA GLY A 11 4.98 -0.79 -3.84
C GLY A 11 4.06 -1.13 -2.66
N LYS A 12 3.97 -0.26 -1.66
CA LYS A 12 3.02 -0.44 -0.54
C LYS A 12 1.57 -0.19 -0.98
N LEU A 13 1.30 0.83 -1.79
CA LEU A 13 -0.05 1.09 -2.31
C LEU A 13 -0.61 -0.08 -3.13
N THR A 14 0.26 -0.87 -3.76
CA THR A 14 -0.13 -2.02 -4.58
C THR A 14 -0.12 -3.35 -3.82
N THR A 15 0.74 -3.53 -2.82
CA THR A 15 0.88 -4.84 -2.14
C THR A 15 0.35 -4.86 -0.71
N ASP A 16 0.11 -3.71 -0.09
CA ASP A 16 -0.29 -3.59 1.32
C ASP A 16 -1.64 -2.87 1.41
N GLU A 17 -2.71 -3.66 1.45
CA GLU A 17 -4.08 -3.14 1.53
C GLU A 17 -4.30 -2.25 2.77
N THR A 18 -3.71 -2.63 3.91
CA THR A 18 -3.86 -1.87 5.16
C THR A 18 -3.18 -0.51 5.04
N PHE A 19 -1.97 -0.47 4.45
CA PHE A 19 -1.32 0.79 4.15
C PHE A 19 -2.11 1.62 3.15
N ARG A 20 -2.65 1.00 2.08
CA ARG A 20 -3.44 1.71 1.08
C ARG A 20 -4.67 2.38 1.68
N GLU A 21 -5.44 1.67 2.49
CA GLU A 21 -6.60 2.23 3.20
C GLU A 21 -6.19 3.40 4.10
N ALA A 22 -5.15 3.22 4.91
CA ALA A 22 -4.64 4.27 5.80
C ALA A 22 -4.14 5.49 5.00
N PHE A 23 -3.46 5.27 3.88
CA PHE A 23 -2.93 6.32 3.02
C PHE A 23 -4.03 7.17 2.40
N PHE A 24 -5.14 6.57 1.95
CA PHE A 24 -6.26 7.36 1.41
C PHE A 24 -7.06 8.10 2.49
N ALA A 25 -7.00 7.65 3.75
CA ALA A 25 -7.63 8.34 4.89
C ALA A 25 -6.77 9.51 5.39
N ASP A 26 -5.48 9.28 5.64
CA ASP A 26 -4.51 10.30 6.07
C ASP A 26 -3.13 10.01 5.46
N PRO A 27 -2.83 10.55 4.27
CA PRO A 27 -1.61 10.26 3.53
C PRO A 27 -0.34 10.65 4.27
N ALA A 28 -0.36 11.78 4.97
CA ALA A 28 0.81 12.29 5.67
C ALA A 28 1.16 11.39 6.87
N ARG A 29 0.14 11.08 7.69
CA ARG A 29 0.31 10.19 8.83
C ARG A 29 0.71 8.78 8.42
N ALA A 30 0.01 8.19 7.44
CA ALA A 30 0.30 6.84 6.97
C ALA A 30 1.72 6.71 6.41
N SER A 31 2.21 7.75 5.72
CA SER A 31 3.58 7.79 5.21
C SER A 31 4.61 7.76 6.33
N VAL A 32 4.41 8.56 7.38
CA VAL A 32 5.29 8.60 8.55
C VAL A 32 5.28 7.26 9.30
N GLU A 33 4.09 6.70 9.56
CA GLU A 33 3.95 5.39 10.23
C GLU A 33 4.59 4.24 9.43
N ALA A 34 4.60 4.35 8.10
CA ALA A 34 5.27 3.40 7.21
C ALA A 34 6.80 3.65 7.05
N GLY A 35 7.36 4.65 7.73
CA GLY A 35 8.78 5.03 7.63
C GLY A 35 9.16 5.61 6.26
N LEU A 36 8.19 6.19 5.55
CA LEU A 36 8.39 6.82 4.25
C LEU A 36 8.62 8.32 4.44
N GLN A 37 9.79 8.80 4.02
CA GLN A 37 10.10 10.23 3.99
C GLN A 37 9.62 10.81 2.65
N LEU A 38 8.33 11.13 2.58
CA LEU A 38 7.71 11.79 1.43
C LEU A 38 7.48 13.27 1.72
N SER A 39 7.77 14.12 0.75
CA SER A 39 7.36 15.51 0.74
C SER A 39 5.85 15.64 0.46
N LEU A 40 5.28 16.81 0.78
CA LEU A 40 3.87 17.12 0.48
C LEU A 40 3.56 16.99 -1.01
N PHE A 41 4.48 17.41 -1.88
CA PHE A 41 4.33 17.27 -3.33
C PHE A 41 4.26 15.80 -3.77
N GLU A 42 5.13 14.93 -3.23
CA GLU A 42 5.12 13.50 -3.54
C GLU A 42 3.84 12.83 -3.02
N ILE A 43 3.38 13.21 -1.82
CA ILE A 43 2.09 12.78 -1.28
C ILE A 43 0.95 13.17 -2.22
N ASP A 44 0.89 14.44 -2.64
CA ASP A 44 -0.16 14.92 -3.55
C ASP A 44 -0.11 14.22 -4.91
N ALA A 45 1.07 13.94 -5.44
CA ALA A 45 1.23 13.17 -6.67
C ALA A 45 0.69 11.73 -6.52
N LEU A 46 1.02 11.06 -5.42
CA LEU A 46 0.54 9.70 -5.13
C LEU A 46 -0.99 9.66 -4.92
N ARG A 47 -1.58 10.67 -4.27
CA ARG A 47 -3.04 10.78 -4.08
C ARG A 47 -3.83 10.92 -5.38
N ARG A 48 -3.19 11.42 -6.45
CA ARG A 48 -3.83 11.53 -7.77
C ARG A 48 -3.94 10.19 -8.48
N ILE A 49 -3.26 9.15 -8.00
CA ILE A 49 -3.47 7.79 -8.49
C ILE A 49 -4.87 7.34 -8.07
N PRO A 50 -5.76 6.97 -9.00
CA PRO A 50 -7.11 6.55 -8.65
C PRO A 50 -7.09 5.29 -7.77
N ALA A 51 -7.78 5.34 -6.62
CA ALA A 51 -7.86 4.20 -5.70
C ALA A 51 -8.38 2.92 -6.40
N GLU A 52 -9.32 3.07 -7.32
CA GLU A 52 -9.85 1.97 -8.13
C GLU A 52 -8.77 1.32 -9.01
N ALA A 53 -7.86 2.10 -9.58
CA ALA A 53 -6.79 1.58 -10.42
C ALA A 53 -5.80 0.76 -9.59
N LEU A 54 -5.48 1.23 -8.38
CA LEU A 54 -4.66 0.48 -7.42
C LEU A 54 -5.33 -0.82 -6.99
N ARG A 55 -6.64 -0.79 -6.70
CA ARG A 55 -7.40 -1.99 -6.34
C ARG A 55 -7.38 -3.02 -7.46
N ARG A 56 -7.73 -2.62 -8.68
CA ARG A 56 -7.69 -3.52 -9.86
C ARG A 56 -6.31 -4.10 -10.12
N PHE A 57 -5.26 -3.31 -9.93
CA PHE A 57 -3.89 -3.81 -10.07
C PHE A 57 -3.58 -4.85 -8.98
N SER A 58 -3.93 -4.57 -7.73
CA SER A 58 -3.75 -5.50 -6.62
C SER A 58 -4.53 -6.80 -6.76
N ASP A 59 -5.76 -6.75 -7.28
CA ASP A 59 -6.58 -7.94 -7.54
C ASP A 59 -5.93 -8.90 -8.54
N GLY A 60 -5.00 -8.41 -9.37
CA GLY A 60 -4.21 -9.20 -10.30
C GLY A 60 -2.83 -9.63 -9.79
N LEU A 61 -2.43 -9.24 -8.57
CA LEU A 61 -1.16 -9.65 -7.98
C LEU A 61 -1.28 -11.03 -7.34
N ASP A 62 -0.16 -11.76 -7.32
CA ASP A 62 -0.07 -13.00 -6.57
C ASP A 62 -0.17 -12.71 -5.04
N ASP A 63 -1.00 -13.48 -4.35
CA ASP A 63 -1.20 -13.33 -2.90
C ASP A 63 0.08 -13.49 -2.08
N GLY A 64 1.07 -14.24 -2.60
CA GLY A 64 2.37 -14.47 -1.96
C GLY A 64 3.30 -13.26 -1.96
N ILE A 65 3.06 -12.28 -2.83
CA ILE A 65 3.78 -10.99 -2.84
C ILE A 65 2.99 -9.87 -2.17
N CYS A 66 1.71 -10.10 -1.87
CA CYS A 66 0.89 -9.17 -1.12
C CYS A 66 1.14 -9.30 0.38
N ARG A 67 1.16 -8.17 1.08
CA ARG A 67 1.05 -8.15 2.54
C ARG A 67 -0.40 -8.40 2.90
N LEU A 68 -0.79 -9.67 2.86
CA LEU A 68 -2.09 -10.11 3.32
C LEU A 68 -2.28 -9.65 4.76
N ARG A 69 -3.44 -9.09 5.07
CA ARG A 69 -3.94 -9.19 6.44
C ARG A 69 -3.98 -10.67 6.74
N LEU A 70 -3.08 -11.15 7.60
CA LEU A 70 -3.23 -12.44 8.23
C LEU A 70 -4.48 -12.35 9.12
N SER A 71 -5.65 -12.45 8.50
CA SER A 71 -6.82 -12.90 9.21
C SER A 71 -6.48 -14.32 9.64
N HIS A 72 -6.64 -14.61 10.93
CA HIS A 72 -6.29 -15.89 11.53
C HIS A 72 -6.90 -17.09 10.74
N ALA A 73 -8.04 -16.87 10.08
CA ALA A 73 -8.71 -17.81 9.17
C ALA A 73 -7.91 -18.20 7.91
N ALA A 74 -7.09 -17.31 7.34
CA ALA A 74 -6.31 -17.60 6.14
C ALA A 74 -5.10 -18.51 6.42
N LEU A 75 -4.60 -18.51 7.66
CA LEU A 75 -3.55 -19.43 8.11
C LEU A 75 -4.07 -20.86 8.28
N GLU A 76 -5.34 -21.04 8.68
CA GLU A 76 -5.96 -22.36 8.83
C GLU A 76 -6.25 -23.03 7.46
N ALA A 77 -6.51 -22.24 6.42
CA ALA A 77 -6.79 -22.75 5.07
C ALA A 77 -5.52 -23.24 4.33
N ARG A 78 -4.34 -22.73 4.68
CA ARG A 78 -3.05 -23.12 4.08
C ARG A 78 -2.38 -24.32 4.77
N GLY A 79 -2.97 -24.83 5.85
CA GLY A 79 -2.46 -25.96 6.64
C GLY A 79 -3.17 -27.30 6.41
N ARG A 80 -4.00 -27.44 5.38
CA ARG A 80 -4.66 -28.70 4.99
C ARG A 80 -4.16 -29.22 3.65
#